data_AF-A0A355PFT6-F1
#
_entry.id   AF-A0A355PFT6-F1
#
_cell.length_a   1.000
_cell.length_b   1.000
_cell.length_c   1.000
_cell.angle_alpha   90.00
_cell.angle_beta   90.00
_cell.angle_gamma   90.00
#
_symmetry.space_group_name_H-M   'P 1'
#
loop_
_entity.id
_entity.type
_entity.pdbx_description
1 polymer ?
#
loop_
_entity_poly.entity_id
_entity_poly.type
_entity_poly.pdbx_seq_one_letter_code
_entity_poly.pdbx_strand_id
1 'polypeptide(L)'
;SRAMVEAVNHCFRYADEHPAGAFLFREEGGNNPLPFLPVEAKGRSEQLTHQGQPLPAMTLWPLEADEPLSKTAYQTEMAERCASYMAELLSAGQHGKSGFQTDDTLIPLKPSDMAVLVNGLQEARAIRQALASRGVKSVYLSDHDKVFSSPMAAQVERWLRACA
;
A
#
# COMPACT_ATOMS: atom_id res chain seq x y z
N SER A 1 -13.16 8.37 -5.42
CA SER A 1 -14.20 7.52 -4.81
C SER A 1 -14.79 8.28 -3.64
N ARG A 2 -16.12 8.34 -3.50
CA ARG A 2 -16.78 9.03 -2.36
C ARG A 2 -16.49 8.30 -1.04
N ALA A 3 -16.67 6.98 -1.02
CA ALA A 3 -16.40 6.15 0.16
C ALA A 3 -14.96 6.28 0.69
N MET A 4 -13.97 6.44 -0.20
CA MET A 4 -12.58 6.64 0.24
C MET A 4 -12.37 7.99 0.95
N VAL A 5 -12.94 9.07 0.41
CA VAL A 5 -12.85 10.40 1.03
C VAL A 5 -13.59 10.41 2.37
N GLU A 6 -14.75 9.76 2.45
CA GLU A 6 -15.50 9.61 3.70
C GLU A 6 -14.72 8.83 4.75
N ALA A 7 -14.05 7.74 4.38
CA ALA A 7 -13.20 6.96 5.28
C ALA A 7 -12.04 7.79 5.84
N VAL A 8 -11.34 8.56 4.98
CA VAL A 8 -10.24 9.45 5.40
C VAL A 8 -10.76 10.57 6.30
N ASN A 9 -11.85 11.23 5.90
CA ASN A 9 -12.50 12.26 6.71
C ASN A 9 -12.90 11.71 8.08
N HIS A 10 -13.42 10.48 8.15
CA HIS A 10 -13.78 9.86 9.41
C HIS A 10 -12.56 9.68 10.32
N CYS A 11 -11.48 9.07 9.83
CA CYS A 11 -10.26 8.87 10.61
C CYS A 11 -9.68 10.17 11.15
N PHE A 12 -9.52 11.18 10.31
CA PHE A 12 -8.86 12.41 10.72
C PHE A 12 -9.76 13.33 11.55
N ARG A 13 -11.09 13.30 11.37
CA ARG A 13 -12.00 14.00 12.30
C ARG A 13 -11.91 13.38 13.69
N TYR A 14 -11.96 12.05 13.79
CA TYR A 14 -11.80 11.36 15.06
C TYR A 14 -10.45 11.69 15.70
N ALA A 15 -9.36 11.69 14.91
CA ALA A 15 -8.04 12.09 15.39
C ALA A 15 -7.99 13.54 15.89
N ASP A 16 -8.72 14.46 15.24
CA ASP A 16 -8.74 15.88 15.62
C ASP A 16 -9.53 16.16 16.91
N GLU A 17 -10.30 15.20 17.42
CA GLU A 17 -10.95 15.30 18.73
C GLU A 17 -9.96 15.11 19.90
N HIS A 18 -8.77 14.53 19.65
CA HIS A 18 -7.76 14.36 20.69
C HIS A 18 -7.15 15.71 21.14
N PRO A 19 -6.62 15.80 22.38
CA PRO A 19 -6.06 17.04 22.91
C PRO A 19 -4.98 17.69 22.03
N ALA A 20 -4.12 16.89 21.38
CA ALA A 20 -3.08 17.38 20.50
C ALA A 20 -3.56 17.70 19.06
N GLY A 21 -4.82 17.38 18.72
CA GLY A 21 -5.35 17.46 17.36
C GLY A 21 -4.80 16.35 16.44
N ALA A 22 -5.34 16.28 15.22
CA ALA A 22 -5.05 15.20 14.28
C ALA A 22 -3.58 15.15 13.84
N PHE A 23 -2.92 16.30 13.84
CA PHE A 23 -1.54 16.48 13.41
C PHE A 23 -0.57 16.85 14.54
N LEU A 24 -1.04 16.78 15.80
CA LEU A 24 -0.22 17.02 17.00
C LEU A 24 0.26 18.47 17.21
N PHE A 25 -0.39 19.46 16.59
CA PHE A 25 -0.04 20.89 16.70
C PHE A 25 -0.94 21.69 17.64
N ARG A 26 -1.99 21.10 18.22
CA ARG A 26 -2.88 21.83 19.12
C ARG A 26 -2.20 22.08 20.46
N GLU A 27 -2.15 23.36 20.83
CA GLU A 27 -1.53 23.83 22.07
C GLU A 27 -2.52 23.72 23.24
N GLU A 28 -2.01 23.69 24.48
CA GLU A 28 -2.84 23.60 25.71
C GLU A 28 -3.88 24.73 25.83
N GLY A 29 -3.61 25.88 25.20
CA GLY A 29 -4.54 27.02 25.12
C GLY A 29 -5.69 26.84 24.12
N GLY A 30 -5.80 25.68 23.45
CA GLY A 30 -6.85 25.37 22.47
C GLY A 30 -6.57 25.90 21.06
N ASN A 31 -5.49 26.66 20.86
CA ASN A 31 -5.06 27.09 19.54
C ASN A 31 -4.62 25.88 18.71
N ASN A 32 -5.24 25.69 17.55
CA ASN A 32 -4.91 24.61 16.61
C ASN A 32 -4.51 25.23 15.27
N PRO A 33 -3.22 25.48 15.02
CA PRO A 33 -2.76 26.10 13.77
C PRO A 33 -2.89 25.16 12.56
N LEU A 34 -3.06 23.86 12.80
CA LEU A 34 -3.21 22.86 11.76
C LEU A 34 -4.41 21.94 12.08
N PRO A 35 -5.65 22.42 11.95
CA PRO A 35 -6.84 21.59 12.14
C PRO A 35 -7.08 20.71 10.91
N PHE A 36 -7.69 19.55 11.12
CA PHE A 36 -8.22 18.77 10.01
C PHE A 36 -9.57 19.35 9.57
N LEU A 37 -9.67 19.75 8.30
CA LEU A 37 -10.92 20.18 7.69
C LEU A 37 -11.39 19.11 6.69
N PRO A 38 -12.59 18.52 6.88
CA PRO A 38 -13.08 17.49 5.97
C PRO A 38 -13.34 18.06 4.57
N VAL A 39 -13.13 17.24 3.55
CA VAL A 39 -13.31 17.64 2.15
C VAL A 39 -14.44 16.86 1.47
N GLU A 40 -15.06 17.47 0.48
CA GLU A 40 -16.06 16.80 -0.36
C GLU A 40 -15.40 15.99 -1.48
N ALA A 41 -16.03 14.87 -1.83
CA ALA A 41 -15.55 14.02 -2.91
C ALA A 41 -16.19 14.39 -4.24
N LYS A 42 -15.38 14.64 -5.28
CA LYS A 42 -15.84 14.63 -6.67
C LYS A 42 -16.44 13.27 -7.07
N GLY A 43 -16.01 12.20 -6.41
CA GLY A 43 -16.42 10.83 -6.74
C GLY A 43 -15.61 10.22 -7.90
N ARG A 44 -15.91 8.96 -8.21
CA ARG A 44 -15.49 8.26 -9.42
C ARG A 44 -16.72 7.49 -9.92
N SER A 45 -16.87 7.34 -11.22
CA SER A 45 -17.95 6.54 -11.83
C SER A 45 -17.74 5.04 -11.60
N GLU A 46 -16.49 4.61 -11.47
CA GLU A 46 -16.15 3.20 -11.25
C GLU A 46 -16.03 2.85 -9.76
N GLN A 47 -16.35 1.60 -9.42
CA GLN A 47 -16.25 1.03 -8.09
C GLN A 47 -15.39 -0.23 -8.12
N LEU A 48 -14.44 -0.35 -7.19
CA LEU A 48 -13.65 -1.58 -7.06
C LEU A 48 -14.53 -2.70 -6.47
N THR A 49 -14.63 -3.81 -7.19
CA THR A 49 -15.40 -4.99 -6.78
C THR A 49 -14.53 -6.24 -6.75
N HIS A 50 -14.93 -7.18 -5.90
CA HIS A 50 -14.37 -8.52 -5.81
C HIS A 50 -15.52 -9.52 -5.66
N GLN A 51 -15.57 -10.52 -6.54
CA GLN A 51 -16.63 -11.53 -6.63
C GLN A 51 -18.04 -10.92 -6.74
N GLY A 52 -18.17 -9.83 -7.50
CA GLY A 52 -19.43 -9.11 -7.69
C GLY A 52 -19.87 -8.26 -6.50
N GLN A 53 -19.09 -8.20 -5.42
CA GLN A 53 -19.36 -7.36 -4.26
C GLN A 53 -18.44 -6.15 -4.25
N PRO A 54 -18.93 -4.95 -3.90
CA PRO A 54 -18.08 -3.78 -3.73
C PRO A 54 -17.13 -3.99 -2.55
N LEU A 55 -15.84 -3.67 -2.75
CA LEU A 55 -14.88 -3.70 -1.66
C LEU A 55 -15.04 -2.44 -0.77
N PRO A 56 -14.88 -2.57 0.57
CA PRO A 56 -14.82 -1.41 1.44
C PRO A 56 -13.65 -0.50 1.04
N ALA A 57 -13.82 0.81 1.17
CA ALA A 57 -12.79 1.77 0.78
C ALA A 57 -11.53 1.71 1.67
N MET A 58 -11.69 1.25 2.92
CA MET A 58 -10.60 1.08 3.87
C MET A 58 -10.88 -0.14 4.73
N THR A 59 -9.89 -1.02 4.85
CA THR A 59 -9.95 -2.21 5.69
C THR A 59 -8.76 -2.19 6.63
N LEU A 60 -9.01 -2.31 7.94
CA LEU A 60 -7.96 -2.46 8.94
C LEU A 60 -7.76 -3.95 9.22
N TRP A 61 -6.52 -4.43 9.10
CA TRP A 61 -6.16 -5.82 9.35
C TRP A 61 -5.38 -5.91 10.65
N PRO A 62 -6.05 -6.15 11.79
CA PRO A 62 -5.35 -6.46 13.02
C PRO A 62 -4.73 -7.86 12.94
N LEU A 63 -3.54 -8.01 13.52
CA LEU A 63 -2.95 -9.32 13.76
C LEU A 63 -3.22 -9.68 15.22
N GLU A 64 -4.09 -10.65 15.44
CA GLU A 64 -4.34 -11.20 16.77
C GLU A 64 -3.14 -12.05 17.20
N ALA A 65 -2.65 -11.79 18.41
CA ALA A 65 -1.56 -12.52 19.02
C ALA A 65 -1.76 -12.56 20.54
N ASP A 66 -1.60 -13.73 21.13
CA ASP A 66 -1.72 -13.92 22.59
C ASP A 66 -0.56 -13.24 23.34
N GLU A 67 0.61 -13.15 22.70
CA GLU A 67 1.80 -12.49 23.22
C GLU A 67 2.25 -11.35 22.30
N PRO A 68 2.90 -10.30 22.84
CA PRO A 68 3.45 -9.21 22.04
C PRO A 68 4.45 -9.73 20.99
N LEU A 69 4.17 -9.42 19.72
CA LEU A 69 5.06 -9.77 18.63
C LEU A 69 6.25 -8.81 18.55
N SER A 70 7.42 -9.36 18.20
CA SER A 70 8.52 -8.52 17.76
C SER A 70 8.16 -7.81 16.45
N LYS A 71 8.76 -6.63 16.21
CA LYS A 71 8.57 -5.87 14.96
C LYS A 71 8.80 -6.75 13.72
N THR A 72 9.87 -7.55 13.71
CA THR A 72 10.20 -8.42 12.58
C THR A 72 9.16 -9.51 12.38
N ALA A 73 8.69 -10.14 13.46
CA ALA A 73 7.65 -11.18 13.37
C ALA A 73 6.34 -10.61 12.81
N TYR A 74 5.90 -9.46 13.33
CA TYR A 74 4.71 -8.77 12.84
C TYR A 74 4.84 -8.39 11.35
N GLN A 75 5.98 -7.80 10.96
CA GLN A 75 6.22 -7.39 9.57
C GLN A 75 6.22 -8.57 8.60
N THR A 76 6.85 -9.69 8.96
CA THR A 76 6.86 -10.89 8.13
C THR A 76 5.44 -11.45 7.95
N GLU A 77 4.69 -11.61 9.04
CA GLU A 77 3.33 -12.17 8.99
C GLU A 77 2.38 -11.25 8.18
N MET A 78 2.43 -9.94 8.43
CA MET A 78 1.61 -8.99 7.68
C MET A 78 2.00 -8.90 6.21
N ALA A 79 3.29 -9.09 5.88
CA ALA A 79 3.73 -9.14 4.48
C ALA A 79 3.17 -10.35 3.74
N GLU A 80 3.16 -11.52 4.38
CA GLU A 80 2.55 -12.74 3.83
C GLU A 80 1.05 -12.57 3.60
N ARG A 81 0.33 -12.00 4.58
CA ARG A 81 -1.11 -11.70 4.48
C ARG A 81 -1.42 -10.71 3.36
N CYS A 82 -0.67 -9.61 3.31
CA CYS A 82 -0.80 -8.59 2.26
C CYS A 82 -0.57 -9.20 0.87
N ALA A 83 0.52 -9.94 0.70
CA ALA A 83 0.86 -10.57 -0.58
C ALA A 83 -0.18 -11.63 -1.00
N SER A 84 -0.72 -12.41 -0.06
CA SER A 84 -1.80 -13.38 -0.33
C SER A 84 -3.03 -12.68 -0.87
N TYR A 85 -3.47 -11.61 -0.21
CA TYR A 85 -4.68 -10.89 -0.63
C TYR A 85 -4.49 -10.19 -1.98
N MET A 86 -3.33 -9.58 -2.21
CA MET A 86 -2.99 -9.00 -3.51
C MET A 86 -3.00 -10.05 -4.63
N ALA A 87 -2.41 -11.23 -4.39
CA ALA A 87 -2.39 -12.32 -5.34
C ALA A 87 -3.80 -12.87 -5.63
N GLU A 88 -4.65 -12.98 -4.60
CA GLU A 88 -6.06 -13.36 -4.74
C GLU A 88 -6.81 -12.38 -5.62
N LEU A 89 -6.71 -11.07 -5.34
CA LEU A 89 -7.38 -10.03 -6.13
C LEU A 89 -6.90 -10.03 -7.59
N LEU A 90 -5.61 -10.19 -7.83
CA LEU A 90 -5.04 -10.28 -9.18
C LEU A 90 -5.49 -11.52 -9.93
N SER A 91 -5.48 -12.68 -9.27
CA SER A 91 -5.96 -13.93 -9.84
C SER A 91 -7.45 -13.82 -10.18
N ALA A 92 -8.26 -13.29 -9.27
CA ALA A 92 -9.67 -13.03 -9.52
C ALA A 92 -9.85 -12.01 -10.66
N GLY A 93 -8.98 -11.01 -10.79
CA GLY A 93 -8.95 -10.08 -11.91
C GLY A 93 -8.75 -10.78 -13.26
N GLN A 94 -7.78 -11.70 -13.36
CA GLN A 94 -7.55 -12.50 -14.57
C GLN A 94 -8.79 -13.33 -14.98
N HIS A 95 -9.63 -13.70 -14.01
CA HIS A 95 -10.87 -14.45 -14.24
C HIS A 95 -12.11 -13.54 -14.39
N GLY A 96 -11.96 -12.21 -14.48
CA GLY A 96 -13.08 -11.29 -14.59
C GLY A 96 -13.96 -11.24 -13.33
N LYS A 97 -13.41 -11.60 -12.17
CA LYS A 97 -14.08 -11.61 -10.87
C LYS A 97 -13.61 -10.47 -9.95
N SER A 98 -12.63 -9.68 -10.37
CA SER A 98 -12.19 -8.49 -9.60
C SER A 98 -11.76 -7.38 -10.53
N GLY A 99 -12.12 -6.16 -10.20
CA GLY A 99 -11.86 -5.04 -11.08
C GLY A 99 -12.65 -3.81 -10.74
N PHE A 100 -12.50 -2.81 -11.59
CA PHE A 100 -13.27 -1.59 -11.51
C PHE A 100 -14.56 -1.75 -12.31
N GLN A 101 -15.67 -1.90 -11.59
CA GLN A 101 -17.01 -1.98 -12.15
C GLN A 101 -17.48 -0.58 -12.54
N THR A 102 -17.87 -0.42 -13.79
CA THR A 102 -18.64 0.72 -14.33
C THR A 102 -20.08 0.28 -14.57
N ASP A 103 -20.96 1.17 -15.04
CA ASP A 103 -22.36 0.80 -15.33
C ASP A 103 -22.45 -0.34 -16.36
N ASP A 104 -21.54 -0.37 -17.34
CA ASP A 104 -21.63 -1.28 -18.49
C ASP A 104 -20.62 -2.44 -18.43
N THR A 105 -19.49 -2.27 -17.75
CA THR A 105 -18.37 -3.21 -17.86
C THR A 105 -17.53 -3.31 -16.58
N LEU A 106 -16.95 -4.50 -16.37
CA LEU A 106 -15.91 -4.72 -15.38
C LEU A 106 -14.53 -4.63 -16.06
N ILE A 107 -13.73 -3.63 -15.67
CA ILE A 107 -12.33 -3.52 -16.09
C ILE A 107 -11.49 -4.38 -15.14
N PRO A 108 -10.86 -5.48 -15.60
CA PRO A 108 -10.11 -6.38 -14.72
C PRO A 108 -9.01 -5.68 -13.93
N LEU A 109 -8.87 -6.03 -12.65
CA LEU A 109 -7.78 -5.55 -11.81
C LEU A 109 -6.43 -6.08 -12.34
N LYS A 110 -5.47 -5.19 -12.54
CA LYS A 110 -4.12 -5.52 -13.02
C LYS A 110 -3.04 -5.08 -12.03
N PRO A 111 -1.81 -5.62 -12.12
CA PRO A 111 -0.73 -5.25 -11.20
C PRO A 111 -0.43 -3.75 -11.11
N SER A 112 -0.64 -2.98 -12.18
CA SER A 112 -0.42 -1.53 -12.19
C SER A 112 -1.47 -0.73 -11.42
N ASP A 113 -2.55 -1.36 -10.96
CA ASP A 113 -3.59 -0.72 -10.14
C ASP A 113 -3.31 -0.84 -8.63
N MET A 114 -2.26 -1.57 -8.24
CA MET A 114 -1.90 -1.78 -6.84
C MET A 114 -0.54 -1.16 -6.51
N ALA A 115 -0.49 -0.51 -5.35
CA ALA A 115 0.73 0.02 -4.77
C ALA A 115 0.80 -0.38 -3.29
N VAL A 116 2.02 -0.63 -2.81
CA VAL A 116 2.29 -0.87 -1.39
C VAL A 116 3.16 0.27 -0.88
N LEU A 117 2.65 1.02 0.09
CA LEU A 117 3.40 2.05 0.78
C LEU A 117 4.15 1.42 1.94
N VAL A 118 5.43 1.73 2.06
CA VAL A 118 6.34 1.18 3.08
C VAL A 118 7.20 2.31 3.64
N ASN A 119 7.59 2.21 4.90
CA ASN A 119 8.43 3.22 5.55
C ASN A 119 9.92 3.04 5.25
N GLY A 120 10.35 1.84 4.85
CA GLY A 120 11.76 1.57 4.61
C GLY A 120 12.05 0.28 3.86
N LEU A 121 13.34 0.07 3.60
CA LEU A 121 13.84 -1.00 2.75
C LEU A 121 13.54 -2.41 3.30
N GLN A 122 13.51 -2.58 4.63
CA GLN A 122 13.22 -3.88 5.23
C GLN A 122 11.78 -4.32 4.98
N GLU A 123 10.81 -3.42 5.15
CA GLU A 123 9.39 -3.66 4.83
C GLU A 123 9.20 -3.93 3.34
N ALA A 124 9.87 -3.13 2.50
CA ALA A 124 9.88 -3.34 1.05
C ALA A 124 10.38 -4.74 0.67
N ARG A 125 11.49 -5.19 1.27
CA ARG A 125 12.06 -6.51 1.03
C ARG A 125 11.11 -7.63 1.46
N ALA A 126 10.49 -7.51 2.64
CA ALA A 126 9.54 -8.51 3.13
C ALA A 126 8.34 -8.67 2.18
N ILE A 127 7.71 -7.56 1.78
CA ILE A 127 6.59 -7.58 0.84
C ILE A 127 7.02 -8.14 -0.53
N ARG A 128 8.18 -7.73 -1.05
CA ARG A 128 8.69 -8.23 -2.34
C ARG A 128 8.94 -9.73 -2.32
N GLN A 129 9.51 -10.25 -1.23
CA GLN A 129 9.74 -11.68 -1.06
C GLN A 129 8.40 -12.45 -1.01
N ALA A 130 7.44 -11.96 -0.22
CA ALA A 130 6.12 -12.57 -0.12
C ALA A 130 5.32 -12.52 -1.45
N LEU A 131 5.43 -11.44 -2.23
CA LEU A 131 4.82 -11.36 -3.56
C LEU A 131 5.52 -12.30 -4.56
N ALA A 132 6.86 -12.36 -4.53
CA ALA A 132 7.64 -13.21 -5.41
C ALA A 132 7.36 -14.71 -5.19
N SER A 133 7.19 -15.14 -3.93
CA SER A 133 6.82 -16.53 -3.60
C SER A 133 5.44 -16.93 -4.16
N ARG A 134 4.58 -15.95 -4.45
CA ARG A 134 3.25 -16.12 -5.08
C ARG A 134 3.26 -15.85 -6.59
N GLY A 135 4.43 -15.66 -7.19
CA GLY A 135 4.57 -15.39 -8.62
C GLY A 135 4.19 -13.97 -9.05
N VAL A 136 3.98 -13.05 -8.10
CA VAL A 136 3.64 -11.64 -8.39
C VAL A 136 4.93 -10.83 -8.48
N LYS A 137 5.22 -10.30 -9.66
CA LYS A 137 6.36 -9.39 -9.89
C LYS A 137 6.08 -8.03 -9.27
N SER A 138 7.08 -7.45 -8.61
CA SER A 138 7.00 -6.13 -7.96
C SER A 138 8.26 -5.29 -8.20
N VAL A 139 8.09 -3.98 -8.22
CA VAL A 139 9.16 -2.98 -8.35
C VAL A 139 9.15 -2.06 -7.14
N TYR A 140 10.34 -1.70 -6.66
CA TYR A 140 10.51 -0.73 -5.57
C TYR A 140 10.89 0.61 -6.19
N LEU A 141 9.98 1.59 -6.14
CA LEU A 141 10.13 2.88 -6.83
C LEU A 141 10.87 3.95 -6.00
N SER A 142 11.30 3.62 -4.79
CA SER A 142 12.10 4.50 -3.92
C SER A 142 13.58 4.07 -3.86
N ASP A 143 14.04 3.33 -4.88
CA ASP A 143 15.41 2.82 -4.91
C ASP A 143 16.43 3.94 -5.16
N HIS A 144 17.14 4.28 -4.08
CA HIS A 144 18.47 4.88 -4.11
C HIS A 144 19.56 3.79 -4.20
N ASP A 145 19.24 2.57 -4.64
CA ASP A 145 20.22 1.50 -4.79
C ASP A 145 21.34 1.96 -5.72
N LYS A 146 22.57 1.98 -5.18
CA LYS A 146 23.75 2.43 -5.90
C LYS A 146 23.99 1.45 -7.04
N VAL A 147 23.88 1.92 -8.29
CA VAL A 147 24.15 1.13 -9.50
C VAL A 147 25.50 0.41 -9.43
N PHE A 148 26.49 1.00 -8.75
CA PHE A 148 27.83 0.44 -8.52
C PHE A 148 27.89 -0.76 -7.59
N SER A 149 26.86 -1.01 -6.78
CA SER A 149 26.76 -2.21 -5.93
C SER A 149 26.16 -3.41 -6.65
N SER A 150 25.72 -3.23 -7.90
CA SER A 150 25.22 -4.33 -8.74
C SER A 150 26.36 -5.27 -9.14
N PRO A 151 26.12 -6.60 -9.17
CA PRO A 151 27.06 -7.56 -9.74
C PRO A 151 27.51 -7.21 -11.18
N MET A 152 26.67 -6.50 -11.94
CA MET A 152 27.00 -6.03 -13.28
C MET A 152 28.12 -4.97 -13.28
N ALA A 153 28.24 -4.16 -12.22
CA ALA A 153 29.23 -3.07 -12.18
C ALA A 153 30.67 -3.59 -12.29
N ALA A 154 30.99 -4.66 -11.55
CA ALA A 154 32.29 -5.32 -11.62
C ALA A 154 32.55 -6.00 -12.99
N GLN A 155 31.50 -6.44 -13.70
CA GLN A 155 31.63 -7.02 -15.02
C GLN A 155 31.95 -5.95 -16.07
N VAL A 156 31.22 -4.83 -16.03
CA VAL A 156 31.46 -3.68 -16.91
C VAL A 156 32.86 -3.09 -16.68
N GLU A 157 33.31 -2.97 -15.42
CA GLU A 157 34.66 -2.52 -15.10
C GLU A 157 35.74 -3.42 -15.74
N ARG A 158 35.56 -4.75 -15.67
CA ARG A 158 36.50 -5.69 -16.29
C ARG A 158 36.58 -5.53 -17.81
N TRP A 159 35.46 -5.30 -18.48
CA TRP A 159 35.46 -5.03 -19.92
C TRP A 159 36.15 -3.71 -20.26
N LEU A 160 35.86 -2.64 -19.51
CA LEU A 160 36.51 -1.34 -19.71
C LEU A 160 38.03 -1.43 -19.52
N ARG A 161 38.51 -2.19 -18.52
CA ARG A 161 39.94 -2.43 -18.30
C ARG A 161 40.60 -3.29 -19.37
N ALA A 162 39.86 -4.21 -20.00
CA ALA A 162 40.39 -5.06 -21.07
C ALA A 162 40.47 -4.34 -22.43
N CYS A 163 39.71 -3.26 -22.60
CA CYS A 163 39.72 -2.42 -23.80
C CYS A 163 40.62 -1.17 -23.69
N ALA A 164 41.25 -0.95 -22.53
CA ALA A 164 42.21 0.13 -22.28
C ALA A 164 43.65 -0.40 -22.38
#